data_AF-A0A6F8ZV32-F1
#
_entry.id   AF-A0A6F8ZV32-F1
#
_cell.length_a   1.000
_cell.length_b   1.000
_cell.length_c   1.000
_cell.angle_alpha   90.00
_cell.angle_beta   90.00
_cell.angle_gamma   90.00
#
_symmetry.space_group_name_H-M   'P 1'
#
loop_
_entity.id
_entity.type
_entity.pdbx_description
1 polymer ?
#
loop_
_entity_poly.entity_id
_entity_poly.type
_entity_poly.pdbx_seq_one_letter_code
_entity_poly.pdbx_strand_id
1 'polypeptide(L)'
;MQNANPIEEGEATRCDVPCLQKLDSPTGMHSLFSYHCLEGRVNDIVHRAFWDCLREQLLCSPPDYTHVVILLQESMLSLLLPGHVHLRAQVEEVLDLIQQQADHGALDLQRLSGYIINTMASLCAPIRDPKIRTLQDLSDPVELLKVIFRVLGLIKADMVNFTVQSLRPHLLQQAVQYEQAKFQEILLKQPVSPTFVLNRAYLRLLSWDPNNQTYPETVLMDRARLEVLEQRLSLLVLQASVLLLNSTQCGATVFSSQGFVCKLKQTITALLEGSHNSDFDLQGALLGLGEQVLVQVKEALITQGGPALPQDSEDGLKRQISDKAKDNNPIRTLIGERVQGYLQAMLEGSPTKRSPSMSPALRLLSAELAELGMAFGRMVHFNCTVFGPFYTSILRKLLFPPGEAEMGDSRQSPPPPPNNLGHLHTLPFNIYII
;
A
#
# COMPACT_ATOMS: atom_id res chain seq x y z
N MET A 1 -34.04 59.59 -14.22
CA MET A 1 -33.21 59.26 -15.41
C MET A 1 -31.92 60.03 -15.29
N GLN A 2 -30.85 59.35 -14.87
CA GLN A 2 -29.45 59.83 -14.89
C GLN A 2 -28.59 58.61 -14.54
N ASN A 3 -27.93 58.07 -15.56
CA ASN A 3 -26.47 58.05 -15.70
C ASN A 3 -25.76 57.26 -14.60
N ALA A 4 -25.58 55.98 -14.87
CA ALA A 4 -24.57 55.15 -14.25
C ALA A 4 -23.20 55.53 -14.83
N ASN A 5 -22.27 55.91 -13.94
CA ASN A 5 -20.84 55.78 -14.14
C ASN A 5 -20.28 55.04 -12.88
N PRO A 6 -19.13 54.36 -13.03
CA PRO A 6 -18.82 53.13 -12.31
C PRO A 6 -18.32 53.37 -10.89
N ILE A 7 -18.62 52.43 -9.99
CA ILE A 7 -18.07 52.40 -8.64
C ILE A 7 -16.65 51.87 -8.70
N GLU A 8 -15.76 52.67 -8.15
CA GLU A 8 -14.34 52.44 -7.89
C GLU A 8 -14.12 51.14 -7.10
N GLU A 9 -13.24 50.28 -7.60
CA GLU A 9 -12.66 49.18 -6.82
C GLU A 9 -11.61 49.75 -5.86
N GLY A 10 -11.86 49.58 -4.57
CA GLY A 10 -10.93 49.92 -3.49
C GLY A 10 -9.69 49.03 -3.49
N GLU A 11 -8.56 49.67 -3.24
CA GLU A 11 -7.23 49.10 -3.04
C GLU A 11 -7.22 47.88 -2.11
N ALA A 12 -6.89 46.71 -2.66
CA ALA A 12 -6.36 45.59 -1.91
C ALA A 12 -4.84 45.57 -2.05
N THR A 13 -4.18 45.86 -0.93
CA THR A 13 -2.74 45.83 -0.65
C THR A 13 -1.98 44.76 -1.45
N ARG A 14 -1.03 45.21 -2.26
CA ARG A 14 -0.11 44.40 -3.05
C ARG A 14 0.83 43.62 -2.13
N CYS A 15 0.55 42.34 -1.90
CA CYS A 15 1.55 41.39 -1.41
C CYS A 15 2.43 40.99 -2.61
N ASP A 16 3.60 41.61 -2.73
CA ASP A 16 4.65 41.17 -3.63
C ASP A 16 5.19 39.81 -3.15
N VAL A 17 4.72 38.72 -3.76
CA VAL A 17 5.30 37.38 -3.61
C VAL A 17 5.84 36.92 -4.97
N PRO A 18 7.17 36.86 -5.16
CA PRO A 18 7.79 36.44 -6.42
C PRO A 18 7.83 34.90 -6.50
N CYS A 19 6.69 34.26 -6.78
CA CYS A 19 6.64 32.78 -6.88
C CYS A 19 5.97 32.20 -8.13
N LEU A 20 5.41 33.00 -9.04
CA LEU A 20 4.64 32.47 -10.18
C LEU A 20 5.42 32.34 -11.50
N GLN A 21 6.76 32.42 -11.49
CA GLN A 21 7.59 32.23 -12.70
C GLN A 21 8.45 30.96 -12.71
N LYS A 22 8.29 30.05 -11.73
CA LYS A 22 9.09 28.81 -11.65
C LYS A 22 8.35 27.52 -12.03
N LEU A 23 7.14 27.62 -12.58
CA LEU A 23 6.28 26.45 -12.85
C LEU A 23 6.52 25.74 -14.20
N ASP A 24 7.43 26.24 -15.05
CA ASP A 24 7.68 25.63 -16.38
C ASP A 24 8.81 24.58 -16.41
N SER A 25 9.22 24.02 -15.27
CA SER A 25 10.17 22.90 -15.24
C SER A 25 9.54 21.64 -14.62
N PRO A 26 9.56 20.48 -15.31
CA PRO A 26 9.02 19.22 -14.79
C PRO A 26 9.88 18.62 -13.65
N THR A 27 10.82 19.41 -13.09
CA THR A 27 11.71 19.01 -12.01
C THR A 27 11.39 19.74 -10.69
N GLY A 28 10.45 20.70 -10.70
CA GLY A 28 10.22 21.62 -9.57
C GLY A 28 9.43 21.05 -8.38
N MET A 29 8.65 19.98 -8.54
CA MET A 29 7.86 19.41 -7.43
C MET A 29 8.55 18.26 -6.69
N HIS A 30 9.41 17.49 -7.38
CA HIS A 30 10.17 16.40 -6.73
C HIS A 30 11.41 16.91 -5.97
N SER A 31 11.92 18.10 -6.30
CA SER A 31 13.18 18.61 -5.74
C SER A 31 13.06 19.32 -4.40
N LEU A 32 11.88 19.48 -3.81
CA LEU A 32 11.76 20.16 -2.50
C LEU A 32 11.48 19.21 -1.33
N PHE A 33 10.96 18.01 -1.58
CA PHE A 33 10.72 17.01 -0.54
C PHE A 33 11.78 15.90 -0.46
N SER A 34 12.65 15.75 -1.48
CA SER A 34 13.57 14.61 -1.57
C SER A 34 14.95 14.83 -0.92
N TYR A 35 15.43 16.08 -0.80
CA TYR A 35 16.81 16.34 -0.34
C TYR A 35 17.08 16.06 1.15
N HIS A 36 16.04 15.86 1.98
CA HIS A 36 16.20 15.66 3.43
C HIS A 36 15.93 14.23 3.93
N CYS A 37 15.41 13.32 3.10
CA CYS A 37 15.23 11.93 3.51
C CYS A 37 16.50 11.11 3.27
N LEU A 38 16.73 10.08 4.11
CA LEU A 38 17.86 9.16 3.97
C LEU A 38 17.88 8.53 2.57
N GLU A 39 16.71 8.14 2.06
CA GLU A 39 16.54 7.55 0.72
C GLU A 39 17.02 8.47 -0.41
N GLY A 40 16.61 9.75 -0.39
CA GLY A 40 17.04 10.73 -1.39
C GLY A 40 18.54 10.96 -1.35
N ARG A 41 19.14 11.04 -0.15
CA ARG A 41 20.59 11.16 0.02
C ARG A 41 21.34 9.92 -0.49
N VAL A 42 20.82 8.72 -0.24
CA VAL A 42 21.41 7.46 -0.75
C VAL A 42 21.33 7.43 -2.27
N ASN A 43 20.19 7.82 -2.85
CA ASN A 43 20.00 7.85 -4.29
C ASN A 43 20.99 8.81 -4.98
N ASP A 44 21.16 10.02 -4.43
CA ASP A 44 22.14 11.00 -4.93
C ASP A 44 23.58 10.47 -4.85
N ILE A 45 23.94 9.79 -3.75
CA ILE A 45 25.28 9.20 -3.58
C ILE A 45 25.52 8.10 -4.62
N VAL A 46 24.55 7.21 -4.84
CA VAL A 46 24.66 6.12 -5.82
C VAL A 46 24.79 6.65 -7.24
N HIS A 47 23.95 7.62 -7.62
CA HIS A 47 24.05 8.26 -8.93
C HIS A 47 25.39 8.95 -9.13
N ARG A 48 25.90 9.68 -8.13
CA ARG A 48 27.21 10.32 -8.20
C ARG A 48 28.33 9.28 -8.35
N ALA A 49 28.33 8.26 -7.50
CA ALA A 49 29.35 7.21 -7.51
C ALA A 49 29.43 6.48 -8.86
N PHE A 50 28.29 6.23 -9.51
CA PHE A 50 28.26 5.66 -10.86
C PHE A 50 29.02 6.53 -11.87
N TRP A 51 28.72 7.83 -11.93
CA TRP A 51 29.35 8.73 -12.89
C TRP A 51 30.82 9.00 -12.59
N ASP A 52 31.21 8.99 -11.30
CA ASP A 52 32.60 9.10 -10.89
C ASP A 52 33.39 7.85 -11.32
N CYS A 53 32.83 6.65 -11.12
CA CYS A 53 33.43 5.40 -11.58
C CYS A 53 33.55 5.33 -13.12
N LEU A 54 32.51 5.76 -13.85
CA LEU A 54 32.56 5.83 -15.31
C LEU A 54 33.66 6.80 -15.79
N ARG A 55 33.83 7.92 -15.10
CA ARG A 55 34.89 8.89 -15.40
C ARG A 55 36.26 8.28 -15.19
N GLU A 56 36.47 7.53 -14.11
CA GLU A 56 37.73 6.82 -13.85
C GLU A 56 38.02 5.76 -14.93
N GLN A 57 37.02 4.98 -15.34
CA GLN A 57 37.14 3.95 -16.38
C GLN A 57 37.56 4.52 -17.74
N LEU A 58 37.01 5.67 -18.13
CA LEU A 58 37.36 6.33 -19.38
C LEU A 58 38.76 6.98 -19.34
N LEU A 59 39.31 7.24 -18.15
CA LEU A 59 40.66 7.79 -17.96
C LEU A 59 41.74 6.70 -17.88
N CYS A 60 41.36 5.43 -17.71
CA CYS A 60 42.29 4.30 -17.75
C CYS A 60 43.03 4.19 -19.09
N SER A 61 44.18 3.53 -19.09
CA SER A 61 44.97 3.23 -20.29
C SER A 61 45.24 1.72 -20.36
N PRO A 62 44.56 0.95 -21.24
CA PRO A 62 43.52 1.37 -22.17
C PRO A 62 42.20 1.75 -21.46
N PRO A 63 41.35 2.60 -22.08
CA PRO A 63 40.05 2.97 -21.52
C PRO A 63 39.09 1.78 -21.46
N ASP A 64 38.30 1.71 -20.40
CA ASP A 64 37.24 0.70 -20.24
C ASP A 64 35.88 1.28 -20.66
N TYR A 65 35.26 0.68 -21.67
CA TYR A 65 33.98 1.11 -22.23
C TYR A 65 32.80 0.26 -21.75
N THR A 66 33.01 -0.72 -20.89
CA THR A 66 31.99 -1.71 -20.47
C THR A 66 30.70 -1.02 -20.02
N HIS A 67 30.79 -0.03 -19.15
CA HIS A 67 29.63 0.69 -18.63
C HIS A 67 28.98 1.61 -19.68
N VAL A 68 29.75 2.17 -20.62
CA VAL A 68 29.20 2.98 -21.73
C VAL A 68 28.31 2.12 -22.61
N VAL A 69 28.76 0.90 -22.97
CA VAL A 69 28.01 0.02 -23.87
C VAL A 69 26.70 -0.46 -23.24
N ILE A 70 26.74 -0.93 -22.00
CA ILE A 70 25.54 -1.38 -21.26
C ILE A 70 24.50 -0.24 -21.18
N LEU A 71 24.96 0.95 -20.81
CA LEU A 71 24.09 2.11 -20.62
C LEU A 71 23.40 2.53 -21.92
N LEU A 72 24.08 2.41 -23.06
CA LEU A 72 23.55 2.74 -24.38
C LEU A 72 22.58 1.70 -24.91
N GLN A 73 22.87 0.41 -24.73
CA GLN A 73 21.96 -0.69 -25.13
C GLN A 73 20.60 -0.53 -24.46
N GLU A 74 20.58 -0.33 -23.15
CA GLU A 74 19.35 -0.15 -22.38
C GLU A 74 18.58 1.12 -22.78
N SER A 75 19.29 2.22 -23.01
CA SER A 75 18.65 3.52 -23.18
C SER A 75 18.18 3.80 -24.61
N MET A 76 18.91 3.34 -25.62
CA MET A 76 18.53 3.49 -27.03
C MET A 76 17.38 2.57 -27.40
N LEU A 77 17.43 1.30 -27.00
CA LEU A 77 16.35 0.36 -27.30
C LEU A 77 15.07 0.69 -26.54
N SER A 78 15.17 1.16 -25.29
CA SER A 78 13.99 1.54 -24.50
C SER A 78 13.30 2.82 -24.96
N LEU A 79 13.90 3.58 -25.87
CA LEU A 79 13.27 4.72 -26.55
C LEU A 79 12.35 4.28 -27.69
N LEU A 80 12.58 3.10 -28.27
CA LEU A 80 11.89 2.66 -29.49
C LEU A 80 10.57 1.96 -29.18
N LEU A 81 9.47 2.55 -29.64
CA LEU A 81 8.14 1.93 -29.62
C LEU A 81 8.10 0.65 -30.46
N PRO A 82 7.16 -0.28 -30.18
CA PRO A 82 6.99 -1.50 -30.98
C PRO A 82 6.78 -1.26 -32.49
N GLY A 83 6.28 -0.09 -32.88
CA GLY A 83 6.09 0.28 -34.29
C GLY A 83 7.37 0.66 -35.04
N HIS A 84 8.49 0.93 -34.35
CA HIS A 84 9.75 1.39 -34.95
C HIS A 84 10.60 0.22 -35.47
N VAL A 85 10.04 -0.68 -36.27
CA VAL A 85 10.71 -1.93 -36.68
C VAL A 85 12.02 -1.69 -37.44
N HIS A 86 12.01 -0.79 -38.43
CA HIS A 86 13.20 -0.49 -39.23
C HIS A 86 14.28 0.27 -38.44
N LEU A 87 13.87 1.28 -37.66
CA LEU A 87 14.81 2.04 -36.83
C LEU A 87 15.41 1.18 -35.73
N ARG A 88 14.65 0.22 -35.18
CA ARG A 88 15.15 -0.75 -34.21
C ARG A 88 16.24 -1.63 -34.79
N ALA A 89 16.03 -2.20 -35.97
CA ALA A 89 17.06 -2.99 -36.64
C ALA A 89 18.35 -2.18 -36.90
N GLN A 90 18.21 -0.91 -37.34
CA GLN A 90 19.36 -0.02 -37.54
C GLN A 90 20.10 0.30 -36.24
N VAL A 91 19.36 0.56 -35.14
CA VAL A 91 19.95 0.83 -33.83
C VAL A 91 20.66 -0.41 -33.27
N GLU A 92 20.07 -1.60 -33.42
CA GLU A 92 20.69 -2.87 -33.02
C GLU A 92 22.01 -3.13 -33.77
N GLU A 93 22.03 -2.94 -35.09
CA GLU A 93 23.26 -3.09 -35.90
C GLU A 93 24.36 -2.12 -35.46
N VAL A 94 24.01 -0.87 -35.16
CA VAL A 94 24.97 0.12 -34.67
C VAL A 94 25.46 -0.21 -33.26
N LEU A 95 24.60 -0.74 -32.37
CA LEU A 95 24.99 -1.18 -31.03
C LEU A 95 25.93 -2.39 -31.06
N ASP A 96 25.72 -3.33 -31.97
CA ASP A 96 26.64 -4.46 -32.19
C ASP A 96 28.03 -3.96 -32.65
N LEU A 97 28.06 -2.98 -33.56
CA LEU A 97 29.30 -2.34 -34.00
C LEU A 97 30.00 -1.59 -32.86
N ILE A 98 29.25 -0.90 -31.99
CA ILE A 98 29.79 -0.21 -30.81
C ILE A 98 30.42 -1.20 -29.83
N GLN A 99 29.76 -2.33 -29.58
CA GLN A 99 30.32 -3.40 -28.74
C GLN A 99 31.64 -3.91 -29.32
N GLN A 100 31.68 -4.19 -30.63
CA GLN A 100 32.92 -4.64 -31.28
C GLN A 100 34.05 -3.61 -31.16
N GLN A 101 33.76 -2.32 -31.33
CA GLN A 101 34.77 -1.26 -31.19
C GLN A 101 35.26 -1.11 -29.74
N ALA A 102 34.37 -1.28 -28.77
CA ALA A 102 34.70 -1.26 -27.34
C ALA A 102 35.64 -2.40 -26.96
N ASP A 103 35.36 -3.63 -27.42
CA ASP A 103 36.17 -4.83 -27.11
C ASP A 103 37.61 -4.72 -27.62
N HIS A 104 37.83 -3.96 -28.70
CA HIS A 104 39.15 -3.71 -29.30
C HIS A 104 39.77 -2.38 -28.86
N GLY A 105 39.15 -1.65 -27.92
CA GLY A 105 39.65 -0.36 -27.41
C GLY A 105 39.67 0.77 -28.45
N ALA A 106 38.91 0.66 -29.53
CA ALA A 106 38.91 1.57 -30.68
C ALA A 106 37.65 2.46 -30.77
N LEU A 107 36.83 2.50 -29.71
CA LEU A 107 35.57 3.23 -29.70
C LEU A 107 35.78 4.75 -29.75
N ASP A 108 35.18 5.40 -30.75
CA ASP A 108 35.16 6.85 -30.91
C ASP A 108 33.90 7.45 -30.27
N LEU A 109 34.06 8.00 -29.06
CA LEU A 109 32.97 8.62 -28.29
C LEU A 109 32.35 9.85 -28.99
N GLN A 110 33.09 10.56 -29.83
CA GLN A 110 32.58 11.74 -30.54
C GLN A 110 31.68 11.30 -31.70
N ARG A 111 32.09 10.30 -32.48
CA ARG A 111 31.24 9.72 -33.53
C ARG A 111 29.97 9.09 -32.96
N LEU A 112 30.12 8.37 -31.84
CA LEU A 112 29.02 7.73 -31.14
C LEU A 112 28.00 8.74 -30.61
N SER A 113 28.46 9.79 -29.92
CA SER A 113 27.56 10.84 -29.42
C SER A 113 26.86 11.58 -30.55
N GLY A 114 27.53 11.85 -31.67
CA GLY A 114 26.90 12.41 -32.87
C GLY A 114 25.77 11.54 -33.42
N TYR A 115 25.97 10.22 -33.49
CA TYR A 115 24.91 9.28 -33.90
C TYR A 115 23.72 9.29 -32.94
N ILE A 116 23.98 9.27 -31.63
CA ILE A 116 22.94 9.29 -30.60
C ILE A 116 22.14 10.59 -30.66
N ILE A 117 22.81 11.74 -30.76
CA ILE A 117 22.17 13.07 -30.84
C ILE A 117 21.28 13.15 -32.09
N ASN A 118 21.74 12.66 -33.24
CA ASN A 118 20.94 12.63 -34.48
C ASN A 118 19.73 11.70 -34.36
N THR A 119 19.89 10.54 -33.73
CA THR A 119 18.78 9.61 -33.46
C THR A 119 17.77 10.22 -32.48
N MET A 120 18.24 10.96 -31.47
CA MET A 120 17.36 11.69 -30.55
C MET A 120 16.62 12.83 -31.26
N ALA A 121 17.30 13.57 -32.14
CA ALA A 121 16.71 14.66 -32.93
C ALA A 121 15.59 14.17 -33.85
N SER A 122 15.68 12.95 -34.38
CA SER A 122 14.65 12.39 -35.26
C SER A 122 13.42 11.88 -34.50
N LEU A 123 13.54 11.60 -33.21
CA LEU A 123 12.49 11.03 -32.36
C LEU A 123 11.87 12.03 -31.38
N CYS A 124 12.51 13.16 -31.12
CA CYS A 124 12.04 14.12 -30.13
C CYS A 124 10.87 14.99 -30.64
N ALA A 125 10.06 15.48 -29.71
CA ALA A 125 9.06 16.49 -30.02
C ALA A 125 9.73 17.85 -30.35
N PRO A 126 9.16 18.69 -31.22
CA PRO A 126 9.77 19.97 -31.64
C PRO A 126 10.16 20.91 -30.50
N ILE A 127 9.43 20.84 -29.37
CA ILE A 127 9.73 21.63 -28.16
C ILE A 127 11.09 21.28 -27.52
N ARG A 128 11.66 20.12 -27.85
CA ARG A 128 12.94 19.63 -27.34
C ARG A 128 14.12 19.97 -28.24
N ASP A 129 13.90 20.42 -29.48
CA ASP A 129 14.95 20.75 -30.44
C ASP A 129 16.03 21.71 -29.89
N PRO A 130 15.69 22.78 -29.14
CA PRO A 130 16.70 23.66 -28.55
C PRO A 130 17.63 22.91 -27.60
N LYS A 131 17.10 21.96 -26.82
CA LYS A 131 17.86 21.18 -25.85
C LYS A 131 18.76 20.13 -26.51
N ILE A 132 18.32 19.57 -27.64
CA ILE A 132 19.15 18.67 -28.45
C ILE A 132 20.35 19.42 -29.04
N ARG A 133 20.15 20.67 -29.50
CA ARG A 133 21.26 21.48 -30.03
C ARG A 133 22.34 21.75 -28.98
N THR A 134 21.96 22.02 -27.73
CA THR A 134 22.94 22.25 -26.65
C THR A 134 23.84 21.05 -26.34
N LEU A 135 23.47 19.83 -26.77
CA LEU A 135 24.33 18.65 -26.61
C LEU A 135 25.58 18.70 -27.49
N GLN A 136 25.53 19.42 -28.62
CA GLN A 136 26.66 19.53 -29.56
C GLN A 136 27.80 20.40 -29.00
N ASP A 137 27.52 21.24 -28.01
CA ASP A 137 28.48 22.16 -27.41
C ASP A 137 29.30 21.52 -26.26
N LEU A 138 28.97 20.30 -25.84
CA LEU A 138 29.59 19.63 -24.70
C LEU A 138 30.81 18.79 -25.12
N SER A 139 31.99 19.14 -24.63
CA SER A 139 33.24 18.43 -24.95
C SER A 139 33.60 17.31 -23.96
N ASP A 140 33.18 17.39 -22.69
CA ASP A 140 33.47 16.33 -21.71
C ASP A 140 32.56 15.11 -21.95
N PRO A 141 33.11 13.91 -22.19
CA PRO A 141 32.32 12.74 -22.59
C PRO A 141 31.35 12.28 -21.51
N VAL A 142 31.71 12.41 -20.23
CA VAL A 142 30.86 12.00 -19.11
C VAL A 142 29.71 12.99 -18.90
N GLU A 143 29.98 14.30 -18.95
CA GLU A 143 28.91 15.31 -18.90
C GLU A 143 27.99 15.23 -20.12
N LEU A 144 28.53 14.98 -21.30
CA LEU A 144 27.73 14.75 -22.51
C LEU A 144 26.78 13.56 -22.33
N LEU A 145 27.29 12.40 -21.89
CA LEU A 145 26.49 11.22 -21.59
C LEU A 145 25.40 11.54 -20.55
N LYS A 146 25.73 12.19 -19.43
CA LYS A 146 24.74 12.61 -18.42
C LYS A 146 23.58 13.41 -19.01
N VAL A 147 23.88 14.41 -19.83
CA VAL A 147 22.84 15.25 -20.44
C VAL A 147 22.06 14.47 -21.49
N ILE A 148 22.70 13.59 -22.28
CA ILE A 148 22.04 12.66 -23.21
C ILE A 148 20.99 11.82 -22.47
N PHE A 149 21.33 11.11 -21.39
CA PHE A 149 20.34 10.27 -20.67
C PHE A 149 19.21 11.08 -20.06
N ARG A 150 19.52 12.26 -19.53
CA ARG A 150 18.50 13.17 -19.03
C ARG A 150 17.51 13.56 -20.14
N VAL A 151 17.99 13.86 -21.34
CA VAL A 151 17.14 14.23 -22.47
C VAL A 151 16.39 13.01 -23.03
N LEU A 152 17.00 11.83 -23.07
CA LEU A 152 16.33 10.58 -23.44
C LEU A 152 15.14 10.28 -22.53
N GLY A 153 15.29 10.45 -21.22
CA GLY A 153 14.19 10.30 -20.27
C GLY A 153 13.03 11.28 -20.54
N LEU A 154 13.35 12.51 -20.96
CA LEU A 154 12.33 13.49 -21.34
C LEU A 154 11.63 13.11 -22.64
N ILE A 155 12.36 12.66 -23.67
CA ILE A 155 11.76 12.21 -24.94
C ILE A 155 10.82 11.02 -24.68
N LYS A 156 11.25 10.06 -23.84
CA LYS A 156 10.41 8.92 -23.45
C LYS A 156 9.12 9.36 -22.76
N ALA A 157 9.20 10.33 -21.84
CA ALA A 157 8.03 10.90 -21.19
C ALA A 157 7.10 11.61 -22.19
N ASP A 158 7.66 12.34 -23.14
CA ASP A 158 6.90 13.01 -24.20
C ASP A 158 6.14 11.98 -25.07
N MET A 159 6.77 10.86 -25.42
CA MET A 159 6.15 9.76 -26.19
C MET A 159 5.03 9.05 -25.42
N VAL A 160 5.22 8.79 -24.12
CA VAL A 160 4.17 8.22 -23.26
C VAL A 160 2.99 9.18 -23.15
N ASN A 161 3.26 10.46 -22.88
CA ASN A 161 2.21 11.49 -22.80
C ASN A 161 1.43 11.62 -24.11
N PHE A 162 2.13 11.62 -25.24
CA PHE A 162 1.50 11.63 -26.55
C PHE A 162 0.62 10.39 -26.77
N THR A 163 1.11 9.20 -26.41
CA THR A 163 0.36 7.94 -26.52
C THR A 163 -0.90 7.96 -25.65
N VAL A 164 -0.81 8.44 -24.42
CA VAL A 164 -1.98 8.58 -23.54
C VAL A 164 -2.98 9.59 -24.11
N GLN A 165 -2.50 10.74 -24.62
CA GLN A 165 -3.36 11.74 -25.23
C GLN A 165 -4.06 11.22 -26.50
N SER A 166 -3.35 10.48 -27.35
CA SER A 166 -3.91 9.92 -28.59
C SER A 166 -4.93 8.82 -28.33
N LEU A 167 -4.73 8.01 -27.28
CA LEU A 167 -5.66 6.94 -26.90
C LEU A 167 -6.85 7.43 -26.06
N ARG A 168 -6.76 8.61 -25.42
CA ARG A 168 -7.78 9.16 -24.53
C ARG A 168 -9.22 9.10 -25.10
N PRO A 169 -9.49 9.48 -26.38
CA PRO A 169 -10.85 9.42 -26.92
C PRO A 169 -11.43 8.00 -26.91
N HIS A 170 -10.60 7.00 -27.25
CA HIS A 170 -11.01 5.59 -27.26
C HIS A 170 -11.19 5.04 -25.84
N LEU A 171 -10.31 5.43 -24.91
CA LEU A 171 -10.42 5.06 -23.50
C LEU A 171 -11.71 5.60 -22.88
N LEU A 172 -12.06 6.86 -23.16
CA LEU A 172 -13.29 7.48 -22.65
C LEU A 172 -14.56 6.82 -23.23
N GLN A 173 -14.53 6.38 -24.49
CA GLN A 173 -15.64 5.66 -25.11
C GLN A 173 -15.94 4.33 -24.39
N GLN A 174 -14.93 3.67 -23.83
CA GLN A 174 -15.06 2.38 -23.14
C GLN A 174 -15.10 2.50 -21.61
N ALA A 175 -14.78 3.67 -21.05
CA ALA A 175 -14.61 3.87 -19.60
C ALA A 175 -15.86 3.45 -18.81
N VAL A 176 -17.06 3.83 -19.27
CA VAL A 176 -18.32 3.51 -18.59
C VAL A 176 -18.51 2.00 -18.47
N GLN A 177 -18.30 1.26 -19.56
CA GLN A 177 -18.47 -0.20 -19.56
C GLN A 177 -17.42 -0.87 -18.67
N TYR A 178 -16.18 -0.39 -18.72
CA TYR A 178 -15.10 -0.89 -17.88
C TYR A 178 -15.39 -0.65 -16.39
N GLU A 179 -15.77 0.57 -16.00
CA GLU A 179 -16.10 0.92 -14.62
C GLU A 179 -17.30 0.13 -14.11
N GLN A 180 -18.36 -0.01 -14.92
CA GLN A 180 -19.52 -0.83 -14.55
C GLN A 180 -19.15 -2.30 -14.35
N ALA A 181 -18.39 -2.89 -15.27
CA ALA A 181 -17.93 -4.27 -15.14
C ALA A 181 -17.04 -4.46 -13.90
N LYS A 182 -16.14 -3.51 -13.64
CA LYS A 182 -15.27 -3.55 -12.46
C LYS A 182 -16.05 -3.38 -11.16
N PHE A 183 -17.03 -2.47 -11.14
CA PHE A 183 -17.92 -2.28 -10.00
C PHE A 183 -18.77 -3.52 -9.75
N GLN A 184 -19.30 -4.14 -10.79
CA GLN A 184 -20.00 -5.43 -10.68
C GLN A 184 -19.08 -6.53 -10.14
N GLU A 185 -17.82 -6.60 -10.58
CA GLU A 185 -16.83 -7.53 -10.03
C GLU A 185 -16.61 -7.31 -8.52
N ILE A 186 -16.57 -6.04 -8.07
CA ILE A 186 -16.46 -5.68 -6.65
C ILE A 186 -17.72 -6.11 -5.88
N LEU A 187 -18.91 -5.85 -6.43
CA LEU A 187 -20.18 -6.28 -5.82
C LEU A 187 -20.28 -7.81 -5.74
N LEU A 188 -19.82 -8.55 -6.75
CA LEU A 188 -19.79 -10.01 -6.76
C LEU A 188 -18.74 -10.60 -5.81
N LYS A 189 -17.67 -9.86 -5.53
CA LYS A 189 -16.67 -10.21 -4.52
C LYS A 189 -17.16 -9.98 -3.10
N GLN A 190 -18.14 -9.10 -2.90
CA GLN A 190 -18.79 -8.85 -1.61
C GLN A 190 -20.32 -8.79 -1.77
N PRO A 191 -20.99 -9.91 -2.09
CA PRO A 191 -22.43 -9.90 -2.16
C PRO A 191 -22.96 -9.64 -0.75
N VAL A 192 -23.71 -8.54 -0.58
CA VAL A 192 -24.44 -8.25 0.66
C VAL A 192 -25.56 -9.29 0.80
N SER A 193 -25.19 -10.50 1.22
CA SER A 193 -26.13 -11.58 1.44
C SER A 193 -26.81 -11.41 2.80
N PRO A 194 -28.06 -11.89 2.96
CA PRO A 194 -28.71 -11.92 4.28
C PRO A 194 -27.83 -12.56 5.35
N THR A 195 -27.13 -13.66 5.01
CA THR A 195 -26.21 -14.36 5.92
C THR A 195 -25.02 -13.49 6.31
N PHE A 196 -24.41 -12.76 5.35
CA PHE A 196 -23.30 -11.85 5.63
C PHE A 196 -23.72 -10.73 6.59
N VAL A 197 -24.88 -10.10 6.33
CA VAL A 197 -25.42 -9.04 7.17
C VAL A 197 -25.71 -9.54 8.58
N LEU A 198 -26.31 -10.74 8.70
CA LEU A 198 -26.61 -11.37 9.97
C LEU A 198 -25.33 -11.72 10.75
N ASN A 199 -24.35 -12.35 10.11
CA ASN A 199 -23.05 -12.66 10.73
C ASN A 199 -22.36 -11.39 11.24
N ARG A 200 -22.37 -10.32 10.44
CA ARG A 200 -21.82 -9.02 10.83
C ARG A 200 -22.58 -8.39 12.00
N ALA A 201 -23.90 -8.54 12.06
CA ALA A 201 -24.70 -8.07 13.19
C ALA A 201 -24.34 -8.84 14.48
N TYR A 202 -24.17 -10.16 14.40
CA TYR A 202 -23.69 -10.95 15.54
C TYR A 202 -22.29 -10.54 16.00
N LEU A 203 -21.35 -10.29 15.09
CA LEU A 203 -20.01 -9.84 15.47
C LEU A 203 -20.03 -8.52 16.23
N ARG A 204 -20.95 -7.62 15.90
CA ARG A 204 -21.11 -6.36 16.65
C ARG A 204 -21.54 -6.60 18.09
N LEU A 205 -22.24 -7.69 18.40
CA LEU A 205 -22.62 -8.05 19.77
C LEU A 205 -21.39 -8.34 20.66
N LEU A 206 -20.21 -8.61 20.08
CA LEU A 206 -18.94 -8.79 20.79
C LEU A 206 -18.17 -7.48 21.00
N SER A 207 -18.78 -6.34 20.69
CA SER A 207 -18.25 -4.99 20.97
C SER A 207 -19.41 -4.05 21.31
N TRP A 208 -20.44 -4.59 21.93
CA TRP A 208 -21.71 -3.90 22.18
C TRP A 208 -21.57 -3.07 23.44
N ASP A 209 -21.96 -1.79 23.40
CA ASP A 209 -21.96 -0.96 24.61
C ASP A 209 -23.19 -1.30 25.47
N PRO A 210 -23.01 -1.89 26.68
CA PRO A 210 -24.13 -2.28 27.52
C PRO A 210 -24.99 -1.10 28.00
N ASN A 211 -24.42 0.11 28.04
CA ASN A 211 -25.10 1.30 28.56
C ASN A 211 -25.95 2.01 27.51
N ASN A 212 -25.69 1.79 26.23
CA ASN A 212 -26.28 2.57 25.14
C ASN A 212 -27.14 1.73 24.19
N GLN A 213 -27.06 0.40 24.26
CA GLN A 213 -27.74 -0.49 23.31
C GLN A 213 -28.37 -1.71 24.00
N THR A 214 -29.67 -1.92 23.80
CA THR A 214 -30.38 -3.11 24.29
C THR A 214 -30.13 -4.31 23.37
N TYR A 215 -29.78 -5.46 23.96
CA TYR A 215 -29.68 -6.72 23.22
C TYR A 215 -31.02 -7.10 22.57
N PRO A 216 -31.03 -7.63 21.34
CA PRO A 216 -32.25 -8.17 20.71
C PRO A 216 -32.89 -9.28 21.56
N GLU A 217 -34.22 -9.37 21.54
CA GLU A 217 -34.98 -10.36 22.31
C GLU A 217 -34.56 -11.79 21.99
N THR A 218 -34.21 -12.04 20.72
CA THR A 218 -33.78 -13.36 20.24
C THR A 218 -32.46 -13.83 20.82
N VAL A 219 -31.62 -12.93 21.37
CA VAL A 219 -30.31 -13.27 21.96
C VAL A 219 -30.26 -13.11 23.48
N LEU A 220 -31.36 -12.69 24.13
CA LEU A 220 -31.39 -12.44 25.57
C LEU A 220 -30.98 -13.66 26.41
N MET A 221 -31.39 -14.86 26.00
CA MET A 221 -31.02 -16.10 26.70
C MET A 221 -29.51 -16.41 26.61
N ASP A 222 -28.83 -15.89 25.60
CA ASP A 222 -27.40 -16.06 25.36
C ASP A 222 -26.57 -14.87 25.83
N ARG A 223 -27.20 -13.83 26.39
CA ARG A 223 -26.53 -12.57 26.79
C ARG A 223 -25.31 -12.81 27.68
N ALA A 224 -25.48 -13.50 28.81
CA ALA A 224 -24.36 -13.74 29.73
C ALA A 224 -23.20 -14.50 29.06
N ARG A 225 -23.51 -15.39 28.12
CA ARG A 225 -22.50 -16.13 27.35
C ARG A 225 -21.78 -15.21 26.34
N LEU A 226 -22.51 -14.28 25.73
CA LEU A 226 -21.94 -13.27 24.83
C LEU A 226 -21.04 -12.30 25.58
N GLU A 227 -21.45 -11.84 26.77
CA GLU A 227 -20.64 -10.98 27.63
C GLU A 227 -19.31 -11.68 28.01
N VAL A 228 -19.34 -12.96 28.38
CA VAL A 228 -18.11 -13.74 28.64
C VAL A 228 -17.21 -13.82 27.39
N LEU A 229 -17.79 -14.00 26.20
CA LEU A 229 -17.02 -14.05 24.95
C LEU A 229 -16.43 -12.68 24.57
N GLU A 230 -17.18 -11.60 24.77
CA GLU A 230 -16.73 -10.23 24.59
C GLU A 230 -15.53 -9.92 25.48
N GLN A 231 -15.63 -10.22 26.78
CA GLN A 231 -14.55 -10.03 27.75
C GLN A 231 -13.29 -10.81 27.33
N ARG A 232 -13.47 -12.07 26.95
CA ARG A 232 -12.37 -12.92 26.46
C ARG A 232 -11.76 -12.37 25.17
N LEU A 233 -12.57 -11.85 24.25
CA LEU A 233 -12.12 -11.24 23.00
C LEU A 233 -11.29 -9.98 23.27
N SER A 234 -11.77 -9.08 24.13
CA SER A 234 -11.07 -7.85 24.50
C SER A 234 -9.69 -8.15 25.10
N LEU A 235 -9.62 -9.14 26.00
CA LEU A 235 -8.35 -9.61 26.58
C LEU A 235 -7.41 -10.17 25.50
N LEU A 236 -7.90 -11.00 24.58
CA LEU A 236 -7.08 -11.56 23.50
C LEU A 236 -6.56 -10.49 22.53
N VAL A 237 -7.36 -9.46 22.21
CA VAL A 237 -6.92 -8.33 21.39
C VAL A 237 -5.80 -7.55 22.09
N LEU A 238 -5.94 -7.30 23.39
CA LEU A 238 -4.91 -6.62 24.17
C LEU A 238 -3.63 -7.46 24.29
N GLN A 239 -3.77 -8.77 24.55
CA GLN A 239 -2.67 -9.72 24.59
C GLN A 239 -1.93 -9.81 23.25
N ALA A 240 -2.65 -9.92 22.13
CA ALA A 240 -2.05 -9.91 20.79
C ALA A 240 -1.30 -8.60 20.53
N SER A 241 -1.84 -7.47 20.97
CA SER A 241 -1.23 -6.15 20.80
C SER A 241 0.07 -6.01 21.58
N VAL A 242 0.17 -6.59 22.78
CA VAL A 242 1.40 -6.63 23.60
C VAL A 242 2.41 -7.62 23.03
N LEU A 243 1.98 -8.80 22.59
CA LEU A 243 2.84 -9.79 21.97
C LEU A 243 3.45 -9.28 20.66
N LEU A 244 2.64 -8.62 19.81
CA LEU A 244 3.13 -8.02 18.57
C LEU A 244 4.17 -6.94 18.86
N LEU A 245 3.87 -6.03 19.79
CA LEU A 245 4.82 -4.98 20.18
C LEU A 245 6.16 -5.55 20.64
N ASN A 246 6.11 -6.56 21.52
CA ASN A 246 7.31 -7.24 21.99
C ASN A 246 8.05 -7.95 20.86
N SER A 247 7.35 -8.61 19.95
CA SER A 247 8.00 -9.26 18.79
C SER A 247 8.72 -8.26 17.86
N THR A 248 8.26 -7.01 17.81
CA THR A 248 8.86 -5.96 16.98
C THR A 248 9.99 -5.21 17.67
N GLN A 249 9.91 -5.01 18.99
CA GLN A 249 10.92 -4.26 19.74
C GLN A 249 12.00 -5.16 20.34
N CYS A 250 11.67 -6.40 20.69
CA CYS A 250 12.63 -7.38 21.16
C CYS A 250 13.17 -8.12 19.94
N GLY A 251 14.49 -8.18 19.79
CA GLY A 251 15.12 -8.91 18.69
C GLY A 251 14.61 -10.35 18.58
N ALA A 252 14.60 -10.90 17.36
CA ALA A 252 14.03 -12.21 17.07
C ALA A 252 14.59 -13.34 17.94
N THR A 253 15.84 -13.21 18.40
CA THR A 253 16.51 -14.15 19.31
C THR A 253 15.87 -14.20 20.70
N VAL A 254 15.55 -13.05 21.29
CA VAL A 254 14.86 -12.95 22.58
C VAL A 254 13.46 -13.51 22.47
N PHE A 255 12.73 -13.12 21.42
CA PHE A 255 11.35 -13.55 21.23
C PHE A 255 11.22 -15.06 20.92
N SER A 256 12.25 -15.64 20.30
CA SER A 256 12.33 -17.08 20.00
C SER A 256 12.92 -17.90 21.15
N SER A 257 13.34 -17.26 22.26
CA SER A 257 13.88 -17.98 23.40
C SER A 257 12.82 -18.90 24.05
N GLN A 258 13.28 -20.06 24.52
CA GLN A 258 12.39 -21.12 24.97
C GLN A 258 11.52 -20.65 26.15
N GLY A 259 10.19 -20.73 25.97
CA GLY A 259 9.22 -20.42 27.02
C GLY A 259 8.96 -18.93 27.28
N PHE A 260 9.70 -18.01 26.64
CA PHE A 260 9.50 -16.56 26.83
C PHE A 260 8.08 -16.11 26.49
N VAL A 261 7.59 -16.47 25.30
CA VAL A 261 6.22 -16.14 24.87
C VAL A 261 5.18 -16.71 25.82
N CYS A 262 5.40 -17.91 26.37
CA CYS A 262 4.48 -18.54 27.31
C CYS A 262 4.42 -17.78 28.65
N LYS A 263 5.58 -17.42 29.21
CA LYS A 263 5.67 -16.58 30.43
C LYS A 263 5.05 -15.21 30.22
N LEU A 264 5.30 -14.58 29.07
CA LEU A 264 4.73 -13.29 28.73
C LEU A 264 3.19 -13.38 28.64
N LYS A 265 2.65 -14.41 27.97
CA LYS A 265 1.20 -14.66 27.96
C LYS A 265 0.62 -14.79 29.37
N GLN A 266 1.24 -15.60 30.23
CA GLN A 266 0.78 -15.80 31.62
C GLN A 266 0.78 -14.49 32.41
N THR A 267 1.82 -13.67 32.24
CA THR A 267 1.94 -12.37 32.90
C THR A 267 0.85 -11.41 32.44
N ILE A 268 0.61 -11.34 31.13
CA ILE A 268 -0.48 -10.53 30.56
C ILE A 268 -1.82 -10.99 31.10
N THR A 269 -2.10 -12.30 31.10
CA THR A 269 -3.37 -12.85 31.58
C THR A 269 -3.59 -12.53 33.05
N ALA A 270 -2.57 -12.70 33.90
CA ALA A 270 -2.69 -12.45 35.33
C ALA A 270 -2.89 -10.97 35.67
N LEU A 271 -2.16 -10.06 35.02
CA LEU A 271 -2.27 -8.61 35.31
C LEU A 271 -3.51 -7.96 34.73
N LEU A 272 -4.12 -8.56 33.70
CA LEU A 272 -5.34 -8.06 33.06
C LEU A 272 -6.59 -8.86 33.44
N GLU A 273 -6.46 -9.76 34.42
CA GLU A 273 -7.58 -10.48 35.00
C GLU A 273 -8.55 -9.48 35.65
N GLY A 274 -9.84 -9.58 35.32
CA GLY A 274 -10.85 -8.63 35.80
C GLY A 274 -10.92 -7.31 35.04
N SER A 275 -10.21 -7.15 33.90
CA SER A 275 -10.24 -5.94 33.05
C SER A 275 -11.61 -5.54 32.48
N HIS A 276 -12.62 -6.37 32.68
CA HIS A 276 -14.02 -6.11 32.32
C HIS A 276 -14.81 -5.38 33.42
N ASN A 277 -14.28 -5.28 34.64
CA ASN A 277 -14.93 -4.58 35.74
C ASN A 277 -14.79 -3.07 35.55
N SER A 278 -15.85 -2.30 35.83
CA SER A 278 -15.86 -0.84 35.71
C SER A 278 -14.77 -0.16 36.56
N ASP A 279 -14.44 -0.76 37.70
CA ASP A 279 -13.52 -0.20 38.68
C ASP A 279 -12.06 -0.64 38.43
N PHE A 280 -11.81 -1.38 37.34
CA PHE A 280 -10.49 -1.87 36.99
C PHE A 280 -9.61 -0.75 36.43
N ASP A 281 -8.49 -0.46 37.11
CA ASP A 281 -7.48 0.47 36.62
C ASP A 281 -6.64 -0.16 35.49
N LEU A 282 -7.16 -0.10 34.26
CA LEU A 282 -6.48 -0.60 33.07
C LEU A 282 -5.14 0.12 32.82
N GLN A 283 -5.07 1.41 33.12
CA GLN A 283 -3.87 2.20 32.92
C GLN A 283 -2.75 1.76 33.87
N GLY A 284 -3.07 1.60 35.16
CA GLY A 284 -2.15 1.08 36.17
C GLY A 284 -1.70 -0.35 35.89
N ALA A 285 -2.63 -1.23 35.49
CA ALA A 285 -2.32 -2.60 35.11
C ALA A 285 -1.36 -2.68 33.91
N LEU A 286 -1.56 -1.85 32.88
CA LEU A 286 -0.67 -1.80 31.72
C LEU A 286 0.69 -1.16 32.01
N LEU A 287 0.75 -0.20 32.94
CA LEU A 287 2.04 0.32 33.45
C LEU A 287 2.82 -0.80 34.15
N GLY A 288 2.20 -1.50 35.09
CA GLY A 288 2.82 -2.65 35.79
C GLY A 288 3.21 -3.77 34.82
N LEU A 289 2.39 -4.03 33.80
CA LEU A 289 2.72 -4.98 32.73
C LEU A 289 3.97 -4.55 31.97
N GLY A 290 4.09 -3.26 31.63
CA GLY A 290 5.29 -2.73 30.98
C GLY A 290 6.57 -2.97 31.79
N GLU A 291 6.49 -2.85 33.11
CA GLU A 291 7.61 -3.15 34.01
C GLU A 291 7.95 -4.65 34.02
N GLN A 292 6.95 -5.52 34.14
CA GLN A 292 7.17 -6.97 34.16
C GLN A 292 7.69 -7.50 32.83
N VAL A 293 7.20 -6.97 31.71
CA VAL A 293 7.71 -7.28 30.38
C VAL A 293 9.19 -6.90 30.28
N LEU A 294 9.56 -5.70 30.76
CA LEU A 294 10.95 -5.25 30.71
C LEU A 294 11.87 -6.16 31.53
N VAL A 295 11.44 -6.61 32.72
CA VAL A 295 12.19 -7.58 33.53
C VAL A 295 12.42 -8.87 32.74
N GLN A 296 11.37 -9.44 32.13
CA GLN A 296 11.49 -10.66 31.34
C GLN A 296 12.41 -10.50 30.12
N VAL A 297 12.36 -9.34 29.45
CA VAL A 297 13.23 -9.04 28.31
C VAL A 297 14.69 -8.95 28.75
N LYS A 298 14.99 -8.29 29.88
CA LYS A 298 16.34 -8.20 30.44
C LYS A 298 16.89 -9.57 30.83
N GLU A 299 16.10 -10.39 31.52
CA GLU A 299 16.48 -11.76 31.88
C GLU A 299 16.78 -12.63 30.65
N ALA A 300 15.97 -12.51 29.60
CA ALA A 300 16.17 -13.21 28.36
C ALA A 300 17.44 -12.73 27.63
N LEU A 301 17.73 -11.42 27.62
CA LEU A 301 18.97 -10.87 27.05
C LEU A 301 20.22 -11.38 27.77
N ILE A 302 20.20 -11.41 29.11
CA ILE A 302 21.30 -11.95 29.91
C ILE A 302 21.54 -13.42 29.57
N THR A 303 20.47 -14.20 29.46
CA THR A 303 20.54 -15.64 29.13
C THR A 303 21.11 -15.89 27.73
N GLN A 304 20.87 -14.98 26.79
CA GLN A 304 21.34 -15.09 25.40
C GLN A 304 22.70 -14.41 25.17
N GLY A 305 23.33 -13.83 26.21
CA GLY A 305 24.59 -13.10 26.08
C GLY A 305 24.50 -11.83 25.21
N GLY A 306 23.30 -11.25 25.08
CA GLY A 306 23.06 -10.05 24.29
C GLY A 306 23.47 -8.76 25.03
N PRO A 307 23.66 -7.63 24.32
CA PRO A 307 23.90 -6.34 24.96
C PRO A 307 22.68 -5.90 25.77
N ALA A 308 22.92 -5.12 26.82
CA ALA A 308 21.85 -4.48 27.58
C ALA A 308 21.00 -3.58 26.69
N LEU A 309 19.69 -3.52 26.97
CA LEU A 309 18.79 -2.62 26.25
C LEU A 309 19.13 -1.17 26.62
N PRO A 310 19.22 -0.22 25.66
CA PRO A 310 19.40 1.19 25.97
C PRO A 310 18.23 1.74 26.79
N GLN A 311 18.50 2.65 27.73
CA GLN A 311 17.48 3.23 28.61
C GLN A 311 16.29 3.84 27.84
N ASP A 312 16.56 4.52 26.73
CA ASP A 312 15.52 5.11 25.87
C ASP A 312 14.57 4.04 25.28
N SER A 313 15.10 2.87 24.95
CA SER A 313 14.31 1.73 24.44
C SER A 313 13.49 1.09 25.56
N GLU A 314 14.01 1.06 26.80
CA GLU A 314 13.28 0.57 27.96
C GLU A 314 12.07 1.45 28.27
N ASP A 315 12.30 2.78 28.33
CA ASP A 315 11.26 3.76 28.59
C ASP A 315 10.25 3.81 27.42
N GLY A 316 10.73 3.64 26.19
CA GLY A 316 9.92 3.49 24.99
C GLY A 316 8.97 2.29 25.05
N LEU A 317 9.47 1.11 25.43
CA LEU A 317 8.67 -0.11 25.54
C LEU A 317 7.58 0.02 26.60
N LYS A 318 7.94 0.51 27.81
CA LYS A 318 6.98 0.75 28.90
C LYS A 318 5.87 1.70 28.46
N ARG A 319 6.24 2.83 27.85
CA ARG A 319 5.28 3.84 27.38
C ARG A 319 4.35 3.26 26.32
N GLN A 320 4.87 2.53 25.34
CA GLN A 320 4.07 1.94 24.26
C GLN A 320 3.13 0.81 24.73
N ILE A 321 3.48 0.09 25.80
CA ILE A 321 2.57 -0.88 26.43
C ILE A 321 1.46 -0.15 27.19
N SER A 322 1.81 0.87 27.98
CA SER A 322 0.84 1.70 28.72
C SER A 322 -0.14 2.42 27.79
N ASP A 323 0.33 2.95 26.65
CA ASP A 323 -0.48 3.63 25.65
C ASP A 323 -1.56 2.75 25.01
N LYS A 324 -1.56 1.43 25.25
CA LYS A 324 -2.62 0.51 24.79
C LYS A 324 -3.92 0.65 25.58
N ALA A 325 -3.90 1.33 26.73
CA ALA A 325 -5.11 1.63 27.50
C ALA A 325 -6.03 2.60 26.74
N LYS A 326 -5.47 3.44 25.86
CA LYS A 326 -6.21 4.43 25.07
C LYS A 326 -7.19 3.74 24.12
N ASP A 327 -8.43 4.21 24.09
CA ASP A 327 -9.51 3.64 23.27
C ASP A 327 -9.20 3.61 21.77
N ASN A 328 -8.47 4.62 21.27
CA ASN A 328 -8.10 4.75 19.86
C ASN A 328 -6.64 4.35 19.56
N ASN A 329 -6.12 3.34 20.26
CA ASN A 329 -4.78 2.85 19.97
C ASN A 329 -4.74 2.15 18.59
N PRO A 330 -3.93 2.61 17.61
CA PRO A 330 -3.96 2.11 16.24
C PRO A 330 -3.59 0.63 16.13
N ILE A 331 -2.71 0.13 17.02
CA ILE A 331 -2.36 -1.29 17.05
C ILE A 331 -3.55 -2.11 17.55
N ARG A 332 -4.24 -1.65 18.60
CA ARG A 332 -5.42 -2.33 19.15
C ARG A 332 -6.56 -2.37 18.13
N THR A 333 -6.81 -1.26 17.43
CA THR A 333 -7.82 -1.17 16.35
C THR A 333 -7.50 -2.15 15.22
N LEU A 334 -6.26 -2.14 14.70
CA LEU A 334 -5.83 -3.01 13.62
C LEU A 334 -5.92 -4.49 13.99
N ILE A 335 -5.51 -4.86 15.20
CA ILE A 335 -5.65 -6.23 15.72
C ILE A 335 -7.12 -6.60 15.87
N GLY A 336 -7.95 -5.70 16.40
CA GLY A 336 -9.39 -5.89 16.52
C GLY A 336 -10.06 -6.19 15.17
N GLU A 337 -9.77 -5.39 14.14
CA GLU A 337 -10.27 -5.62 12.78
C GLU A 337 -9.83 -6.96 12.20
N ARG A 338 -8.57 -7.36 12.42
CA ARG A 338 -8.05 -8.66 11.97
C ARG A 338 -8.75 -9.83 12.68
N VAL A 339 -9.01 -9.70 13.97
CA VAL A 339 -9.74 -10.72 14.73
C VAL A 339 -11.21 -10.78 14.28
N GLN A 340 -11.86 -9.64 14.05
CA GLN A 340 -13.21 -9.61 13.49
C GLN A 340 -13.27 -10.29 12.11
N GLY A 341 -12.31 -10.02 11.23
CA GLY A 341 -12.20 -10.69 9.93
C GLY A 341 -12.02 -12.21 10.05
N TYR A 342 -11.20 -12.66 11.03
CA TYR A 342 -11.04 -14.08 11.33
C TYR A 342 -12.36 -14.73 11.81
N LEU A 343 -13.06 -14.09 12.75
CA LEU A 343 -14.34 -14.57 13.27
C LEU A 343 -15.43 -14.58 12.18
N GLN A 344 -15.48 -13.55 11.31
CA GLN A 344 -16.38 -13.51 10.15
C GLN A 344 -16.13 -14.71 9.23
N ALA A 345 -14.88 -14.98 8.89
CA ALA A 345 -14.51 -16.11 8.04
C ALA A 345 -14.83 -17.46 8.71
N MET A 346 -14.78 -17.55 10.04
CA MET A 346 -15.23 -18.74 10.78
C MET A 346 -16.75 -18.95 10.68
N LEU A 347 -17.55 -17.88 10.71
CA LEU A 347 -19.00 -17.96 10.56
C LEU A 347 -19.43 -18.28 9.11
N GLU A 348 -18.64 -17.87 8.12
CA GLU A 348 -18.88 -18.16 6.70
C GLU A 348 -18.42 -19.57 6.26
N GLY A 349 -17.56 -20.20 7.06
CA GLY A 349 -17.02 -21.52 6.77
C GLY A 349 -18.07 -22.62 6.81
N SER A 350 -18.14 -23.45 5.77
CA SER A 350 -18.75 -24.78 5.85
C SER A 350 -17.97 -25.62 6.88
N PRO A 351 -18.62 -26.49 7.69
CA PRO A 351 -17.94 -27.36 8.66
C PRO A 351 -16.84 -28.27 8.07
N THR A 352 -16.74 -28.33 6.74
CA THR A 352 -15.75 -29.10 5.97
C THR A 352 -14.54 -28.28 5.46
N LYS A 353 -14.51 -26.95 5.62
CA LYS A 353 -13.39 -26.11 5.18
C LYS A 353 -12.40 -25.86 6.33
N ARG A 354 -11.10 -25.97 6.01
CA ARG A 354 -9.98 -25.63 6.90
C ARG A 354 -10.19 -24.24 7.52
N SER A 355 -9.73 -24.09 8.76
CA SER A 355 -9.75 -22.83 9.50
C SER A 355 -9.22 -21.67 8.64
N PRO A 356 -9.82 -20.46 8.75
CA PRO A 356 -9.38 -19.30 7.99
C PRO A 356 -7.88 -19.05 8.15
N SER A 357 -7.21 -18.64 7.07
CA SER A 357 -5.78 -18.32 7.13
C SER A 357 -5.56 -17.18 8.12
N MET A 358 -4.70 -17.40 9.11
CA MET A 358 -4.52 -16.45 10.20
C MET A 358 -3.29 -15.57 9.95
N SER A 359 -3.42 -14.27 10.22
CA SER A 359 -2.30 -13.33 10.05
C SER A 359 -1.12 -13.69 10.96
N PRO A 360 0.14 -13.41 10.56
CA PRO A 360 1.32 -13.72 11.38
C PRO A 360 1.24 -13.12 12.80
N ALA A 361 0.65 -11.92 12.94
CA ALA A 361 0.47 -11.24 14.22
C ALA A 361 -0.44 -11.98 15.20
N LEU A 362 -1.41 -12.75 14.71
CA LEU A 362 -2.35 -13.50 15.55
C LEU A 362 -1.90 -14.95 15.78
N ARG A 363 -0.85 -15.43 15.08
CA ARG A 363 -0.37 -16.83 15.13
C ARG A 363 -0.12 -17.33 16.55
N LEU A 364 0.41 -16.46 17.39
CA LEU A 364 0.73 -16.77 18.78
C LEU A 364 -0.51 -17.08 19.61
N LEU A 365 -1.70 -16.59 19.25
CA LEU A 365 -2.97 -16.82 19.95
C LEU A 365 -3.95 -17.67 19.13
N SER A 366 -3.43 -18.48 18.19
CA SER A 366 -4.24 -19.30 17.29
C SER A 366 -5.24 -20.20 18.00
N ALA A 367 -4.79 -20.91 19.05
CA ALA A 367 -5.62 -21.87 19.76
C ALA A 367 -6.74 -21.16 20.54
N GLU A 368 -6.41 -20.07 21.24
CA GLU A 368 -7.34 -19.30 22.04
C GLU A 368 -8.40 -18.60 21.18
N LEU A 369 -8.00 -18.05 20.02
CA LEU A 369 -8.93 -17.45 19.06
C LEU A 369 -9.80 -18.49 18.37
N ALA A 370 -9.26 -19.67 18.03
CA ALA A 370 -10.05 -20.76 17.46
C ALA A 370 -11.10 -21.27 18.45
N GLU A 371 -10.76 -21.41 19.73
CA GLU A 371 -11.69 -21.82 20.77
C GLU A 371 -12.82 -20.80 20.96
N LEU A 372 -12.48 -19.50 21.04
CA LEU A 372 -13.44 -18.41 21.11
C LEU A 372 -14.37 -18.40 19.89
N GLY A 373 -13.80 -18.48 18.68
CA GLY A 373 -14.56 -18.48 17.44
C GLY A 373 -15.47 -19.70 17.29
N MET A 374 -15.05 -20.88 17.75
CA MET A 374 -15.92 -22.06 17.79
C MET A 374 -17.07 -21.90 18.79
N ALA A 375 -16.80 -21.36 19.99
CA ALA A 375 -17.84 -21.11 20.99
C ALA A 375 -18.88 -20.10 20.47
N PHE A 376 -18.41 -18.99 19.91
CA PHE A 376 -19.24 -17.97 19.29
C PHE A 376 -20.04 -18.54 18.10
N GLY A 377 -19.37 -19.26 17.19
CA GLY A 377 -20.02 -19.85 16.02
C GLY A 377 -21.12 -20.84 16.37
N ARG A 378 -20.95 -21.66 17.42
CA ARG A 378 -22.02 -22.55 17.92
C ARG A 378 -23.24 -21.77 18.41
N MET A 379 -23.03 -20.65 19.09
CA MET A 379 -24.13 -19.79 19.57
C MET A 379 -24.89 -19.15 18.41
N VAL A 380 -24.17 -18.53 17.48
CA VAL A 380 -24.76 -17.91 16.28
C VAL A 380 -25.52 -18.95 15.47
N HIS A 381 -24.93 -20.12 15.22
CA HIS A 381 -25.56 -21.18 14.44
C HIS A 381 -26.83 -21.71 15.11
N PHE A 382 -26.79 -21.97 16.42
CA PHE A 382 -27.96 -22.40 17.18
C PHE A 382 -29.07 -21.35 17.10
N ASN A 383 -28.75 -20.08 17.35
CA ASN A 383 -29.73 -18.99 17.28
C ASN A 383 -30.35 -18.87 15.87
N CYS A 384 -29.53 -18.89 14.83
CA CYS A 384 -29.98 -18.89 13.44
C CYS A 384 -30.85 -20.12 13.09
N THR A 385 -30.64 -21.27 13.75
CA THR A 385 -31.48 -22.46 13.56
C THR A 385 -32.86 -22.26 14.17
N VAL A 386 -32.95 -21.63 15.34
CA VAL A 386 -34.22 -21.36 16.03
C VAL A 386 -34.98 -20.19 15.39
N PHE A 387 -34.31 -19.08 15.15
CA PHE A 387 -34.94 -17.81 14.74
C PHE A 387 -34.74 -17.46 13.26
N GLY A 388 -34.06 -18.31 12.50
CA GLY A 388 -33.77 -18.13 11.07
C GLY A 388 -34.96 -17.74 10.19
N PRO A 389 -36.16 -18.35 10.36
CA PRO A 389 -37.35 -17.96 9.60
C PRO A 389 -37.75 -16.49 9.81
N PHE A 390 -37.60 -15.97 11.04
CA PHE A 390 -37.91 -14.58 11.38
C PHE A 390 -36.86 -13.63 10.78
N TYR A 391 -35.57 -13.94 10.95
CA TYR A 391 -34.49 -13.16 10.37
C TYR A 391 -34.58 -13.08 8.85
N THR A 392 -34.87 -14.20 8.18
CA THR A 392 -34.96 -14.26 6.72
C THR A 392 -36.07 -13.35 6.18
N SER A 393 -37.23 -13.31 6.84
CA SER A 393 -38.34 -12.44 6.45
C SER A 393 -37.98 -10.96 6.57
N ILE A 394 -37.33 -10.57 7.67
CA ILE A 394 -36.89 -9.19 7.93
C ILE A 394 -35.80 -8.78 6.94
N LEU A 395 -34.74 -9.59 6.82
CA LEU A 395 -33.59 -9.31 5.96
C LEU A 395 -33.99 -9.24 4.49
N ARG A 396 -34.92 -10.11 4.03
CA ARG A 396 -35.43 -10.04 2.66
C ARG A 396 -36.13 -8.72 2.38
N LYS A 397 -36.98 -8.23 3.29
CA LYS A 397 -37.68 -6.94 3.14
C LYS A 397 -36.72 -5.75 3.14
N LEU A 398 -35.65 -5.80 3.94
CA LEU A 398 -34.67 -4.71 4.04
C LEU A 398 -33.67 -4.69 2.88
N LEU A 399 -33.22 -5.86 2.42
CA LEU A 399 -32.23 -5.98 1.33
C LEU A 399 -32.88 -5.94 -0.05
N PHE A 400 -34.14 -6.36 -0.15
CA PHE A 400 -34.95 -6.35 -1.37
C PHE A 400 -36.29 -5.67 -1.08
N PRO A 401 -36.29 -4.35 -0.81
CA PRO A 401 -37.53 -3.62 -0.64
C PRO A 401 -38.37 -3.78 -1.92
N PRO A 402 -39.67 -4.06 -1.82
CA PRO A 402 -40.53 -4.12 -2.99
C PRO A 402 -40.58 -2.71 -3.62
N GLY A 403 -39.83 -2.50 -4.69
CA GLY A 403 -40.09 -1.42 -5.63
C GLY A 403 -41.32 -1.78 -6.43
N GLU A 404 -42.33 -0.91 -6.38
CA GLU A 404 -43.31 -0.64 -7.45
C GLU A 404 -43.27 -1.64 -8.61
N ALA A 405 -43.88 -2.81 -8.40
CA ALA A 405 -44.02 -3.84 -9.43
C ALA A 405 -45.46 -3.85 -9.94
N GLU A 406 -45.92 -2.73 -10.50
CA GLU A 406 -46.98 -2.71 -11.51
C GLU A 406 -46.73 -1.54 -12.47
N MET A 407 -45.84 -1.74 -13.46
CA MET A 407 -46.00 -1.21 -14.82
C MET A 407 -44.96 -1.81 -15.76
N GLY A 408 -45.40 -2.75 -16.57
CA GLY A 408 -44.91 -2.94 -17.94
C GLY A 408 -43.58 -3.65 -18.10
N ASP A 409 -43.65 -4.98 -18.14
CA ASP A 409 -42.71 -5.84 -18.85
C ASP A 409 -42.58 -5.39 -20.33
N SER A 410 -41.35 -5.07 -20.77
CA SER A 410 -40.87 -5.18 -22.17
C SER A 410 -39.57 -4.38 -22.39
N ARG A 411 -38.43 -4.85 -21.85
CA ARG A 411 -37.12 -4.53 -22.47
C ARG A 411 -36.23 -5.78 -22.47
N GLN A 412 -36.00 -6.27 -23.68
CA GLN A 412 -35.11 -7.38 -24.02
C GLN A 412 -33.72 -7.21 -23.37
N SER A 413 -33.17 -8.31 -22.87
CA SER A 413 -31.78 -8.41 -22.43
C SER A 413 -30.82 -8.04 -23.56
N PRO A 414 -29.79 -7.21 -23.33
CA PRO A 414 -28.77 -6.94 -24.35
C PRO A 414 -27.90 -8.18 -24.60
N PRO A 415 -27.40 -8.39 -25.83
CA PRO A 415 -26.59 -9.55 -26.16
C PRO A 415 -25.22 -9.51 -25.44
N PRO A 416 -24.57 -10.67 -25.23
CA PRO A 416 -23.26 -10.72 -24.59
C PRO A 416 -22.19 -10.03 -25.45
N PRO A 417 -21.17 -9.42 -24.83
CA PRO A 417 -20.08 -8.77 -25.57
C PRO A 417 -19.23 -9.81 -26.32
N PRO A 418 -18.63 -9.43 -27.46
CA PRO A 418 -17.80 -10.35 -28.23
C PRO A 418 -16.51 -10.72 -27.49
N ASN A 419 -16.20 -12.02 -27.46
CA ASN A 419 -14.92 -12.57 -27.01
C ASN A 419 -13.79 -12.10 -27.94
N ASN A 420 -13.11 -11.00 -27.61
CA ASN A 420 -11.83 -10.62 -28.23
C ASN A 420 -11.00 -9.77 -27.25
N LEU A 421 -10.60 -10.35 -26.12
CA LEU A 421 -9.64 -9.74 -25.18
C LEU A 421 -8.72 -10.79 -24.56
N GLY A 422 -8.24 -11.72 -25.40
CA GLY A 422 -7.33 -12.81 -25.00
C GLY A 422 -5.91 -12.38 -24.61
N HIS A 423 -5.51 -11.11 -24.75
CA HIS A 423 -4.10 -10.72 -24.57
C HIS A 423 -3.86 -9.38 -23.86
N LEU A 424 -4.50 -9.13 -22.71
CA LEU A 424 -4.12 -8.02 -21.81
C LEU A 424 -3.98 -8.45 -20.33
N HIS A 425 -3.66 -9.72 -20.10
CA HIS A 425 -3.25 -10.20 -18.79
C HIS A 425 -1.74 -10.01 -18.63
N THR A 426 -1.30 -8.78 -18.30
CA THR A 426 -0.05 -8.47 -17.54
C THR A 426 0.29 -6.97 -17.59
N LEU A 427 -0.49 -6.09 -16.94
CA LEU A 427 0.06 -4.82 -16.47
C LEU A 427 -0.58 -4.42 -15.12
N PRO A 428 0.20 -4.20 -14.06
CA PRO A 428 -0.30 -3.65 -12.81
C PRO A 428 -0.42 -2.12 -12.97
N PHE A 429 -1.60 -1.65 -13.36
CA PHE A 429 -1.88 -0.21 -13.38
C PHE A 429 -2.40 0.24 -12.01
N ASN A 430 -1.47 0.68 -11.16
CA ASN A 430 -1.75 1.57 -10.04
C ASN A 430 -1.78 3.00 -10.61
N ILE A 431 -2.93 3.44 -11.10
CA ILE A 431 -3.13 4.84 -11.50
C ILE A 431 -3.75 5.55 -10.29
N TYR A 432 -2.90 6.18 -9.48
CA TYR A 432 -3.33 7.35 -8.73
C TYR A 432 -3.56 8.48 -9.74
N ILE A 433 -4.82 8.91 -9.87
CA ILE A 433 -5.22 10.03 -10.72
C ILE A 433 -5.10 11.33 -9.91
N ILE A 434 -4.33 12.25 -10.51
CA ILE A 434 -4.02 13.67 -10.24
C ILE A 434 -2.82 13.94 -9.32
#